data_AF-A0A8H4T495-F1
#
_entry.id   AF-A0A8H4T495-F1
#
_cell.length_a   1.000
_cell.length_b   1.000
_cell.length_c   1.000
_cell.angle_alpha   90.00
_cell.angle_beta   90.00
_cell.angle_gamma   90.00
#
_symmetry.space_group_name_H-M   'P 1'
#
loop_
_entity.id
_entity.type
_entity.pdbx_description
1 polymer ?
#
loop_
_entity_poly.entity_id
_entity_poly.type
_entity_poly.pdbx_seq_one_letter_code
_entity_poly.pdbx_strand_id
1 'polypeptide(L)'
;MQYSRASCIIVYSSLRHIFSKSGNAALRKSKAIEKVVQRHRLTVSYYSKKELIQILQHLLKQRVFESKDTARSVYPELFLSPAVQKQTEQATEPFSVPDRNSSIMEEDKAWRREIFDSGEYSDIELVSTDKLYEAHRVIVCPWSPVIKRSLEFNAAKANRKGPEPAEFGNGITKASFNFGDDDPQAVDCMVQFFYLWDYNPRSLMPKHILGQDGPQENETDAASDADDTTTPKGSLLILHSKVFTLAHKYDIPHVRDLSIEKFQEVARLQWRSNCLLDAAREAYTATPSTVLEMRRAIVKTFYEHRELLGEDHVKDFLREMHDLAFDILMYMNKPPSPPNPSSFHGFGRAFQ
;
A
#
# COMPACT_ATOMS: atom_id res chain seq x y z
N MET A 1 40.00 2.62 2.14
CA MET A 1 38.72 2.09 2.66
C MET A 1 38.31 0.93 1.80
N GLN A 2 38.33 -0.27 2.37
CA GLN A 2 37.88 -1.49 1.70
C GLN A 2 36.42 -1.70 2.12
N TYR A 3 35.49 -1.52 1.19
CA TYR A 3 34.07 -1.73 1.47
C TYR A 3 33.79 -3.23 1.57
N SER A 4 32.83 -3.61 2.43
CA SER A 4 32.49 -5.01 2.62
C SER A 4 31.98 -5.62 1.31
N ARG A 5 32.31 -6.90 1.05
CA ARG A 5 31.84 -7.63 -0.13
C ARG A 5 30.31 -7.61 -0.24
N ALA A 6 29.62 -7.69 0.90
CA ALA A 6 28.16 -7.58 1.00
C ALA A 6 27.64 -6.20 0.52
N SER A 7 28.29 -5.11 0.93
CA SER A 7 27.91 -3.75 0.49
C SER A 7 28.07 -3.57 -1.03
N CYS A 8 29.14 -4.13 -1.60
CA CYS A 8 29.36 -4.13 -3.05
C CYS A 8 28.29 -4.94 -3.79
N ILE A 9 27.88 -6.10 -3.26
CA ILE A 9 26.81 -6.94 -3.84
C ILE A 9 25.47 -6.21 -3.84
N ILE A 10 25.08 -5.57 -2.73
CA ILE A 10 23.81 -4.84 -2.60
C ILE A 10 23.74 -3.68 -3.60
N VAL A 11 24.80 -2.87 -3.69
CA VAL A 11 24.83 -1.74 -4.62
C VAL A 11 24.88 -2.21 -6.08
N TYR A 12 25.63 -3.28 -6.36
CA TYR A 12 25.69 -3.88 -7.69
C TYR A 12 24.33 -4.43 -8.12
N SER A 13 23.66 -5.24 -7.29
CA SER A 13 22.35 -5.83 -7.62
C SER A 13 21.27 -4.77 -7.83
N SER A 14 21.24 -3.75 -6.96
CA SER A 14 20.28 -2.65 -7.02
C SER A 14 20.42 -1.83 -8.31
N LEU A 15 21.65 -1.62 -8.80
CA LEU A 15 21.92 -0.69 -9.90
C LEU A 15 22.32 -1.38 -11.22
N ARG A 16 22.49 -2.71 -11.25
CA ARG A 16 22.89 -3.45 -12.48
C ARG A 16 21.96 -3.20 -13.66
N HIS A 17 20.65 -3.11 -13.42
CA HIS A 17 19.65 -2.92 -14.47
C HIS A 17 19.78 -1.55 -15.17
N ILE A 18 20.46 -0.59 -14.53
CA ILE A 18 20.74 0.75 -15.06
C ILE A 18 22.11 0.79 -15.74
N PHE A 19 23.15 0.31 -15.06
CA PHE A 19 24.55 0.42 -15.51
C PHE A 19 24.93 -0.59 -16.61
N SER A 20 24.26 -1.75 -16.67
CA SER A 20 24.55 -2.79 -17.67
C SER A 20 23.89 -2.55 -19.03
N LYS A 21 23.03 -1.52 -19.19
CA LYS A 21 22.44 -1.17 -20.49
C LYS A 21 23.49 -0.57 -21.43
N SER A 22 23.51 -1.02 -22.69
CA SER A 22 24.45 -0.53 -23.72
C SER A 22 24.32 0.97 -23.97
N GLY A 23 23.09 1.49 -24.03
CA GLY A 23 22.79 2.94 -24.15
C GLY A 23 23.26 3.80 -22.97
N ASN A 24 23.62 3.18 -21.84
CA ASN A 24 24.09 3.84 -20.63
C ASN A 24 25.62 3.71 -20.44
N ALA A 25 26.38 3.38 -21.49
CA ALA A 25 27.84 3.27 -21.43
C ALA A 25 28.54 4.53 -20.87
N ALA A 26 27.97 5.71 -21.11
CA ALA A 26 28.48 6.97 -20.55
C ALA A 26 28.43 7.03 -19.02
N LEU A 27 27.49 6.32 -18.38
CA LEU A 27 27.32 6.29 -16.92
C LEU A 27 28.44 5.51 -16.21
N ARG A 28 29.15 4.64 -16.94
CA ARG A 28 30.26 3.83 -16.42
C ARG A 28 31.59 4.59 -16.31
N LYS A 29 31.63 5.85 -16.76
CA LYS A 29 32.84 6.70 -16.67
C LYS A 29 33.02 7.20 -15.23
N SER A 30 34.05 6.70 -14.56
CA SER A 30 34.38 6.99 -13.15
C SER A 30 34.39 8.49 -12.79
N LYS A 31 34.86 9.38 -13.68
CA LYS A 31 34.94 10.84 -13.45
C LYS A 31 33.59 11.58 -13.46
N ALA A 32 32.47 10.91 -13.76
CA ALA A 32 31.15 11.55 -13.83
C ALA A 32 30.09 10.92 -12.90
N ILE A 33 30.46 9.93 -12.08
CA ILE A 33 29.52 9.14 -11.29
C ILE A 33 28.71 10.00 -10.29
N GLU A 34 29.31 11.05 -9.74
CA GLU A 34 28.62 11.99 -8.85
C GLU A 34 27.52 12.77 -9.58
N LYS A 35 27.80 13.25 -10.81
CA LYS A 35 26.81 13.92 -11.66
C LYS A 35 25.71 12.94 -12.12
N VAL A 36 26.06 11.67 -12.33
CA VAL A 36 25.12 10.60 -12.72
C VAL A 36 24.17 10.25 -11.57
N VAL A 37 24.70 10.03 -10.36
CA VAL A 37 23.90 9.75 -9.15
C VAL A 37 22.94 10.92 -8.88
N GLN A 38 23.40 12.17 -9.09
CA GLN A 38 22.56 13.36 -8.95
C GLN A 38 21.48 13.48 -10.04
N ARG A 39 21.86 13.34 -11.33
CA ARG A 39 20.95 13.51 -12.46
C ARG A 39 19.87 12.44 -12.53
N HIS A 40 20.20 11.21 -12.12
CA HIS A 40 19.28 10.06 -12.15
C HIS A 40 18.66 9.73 -10.79
N ARG A 41 18.88 10.57 -9.76
CA ARG A 41 18.38 10.38 -8.38
C ARG A 41 18.59 8.94 -7.88
N LEU A 42 19.77 8.38 -8.12
CA LEU A 42 20.06 7.00 -7.76
C LEU A 42 20.16 6.90 -6.23
N THR A 43 19.30 6.09 -5.63
CA THR A 43 19.28 5.81 -4.20
C THR A 43 19.29 4.30 -3.96
N VAL A 44 20.11 3.85 -3.04
CA VAL A 44 20.06 2.50 -2.47
C VAL A 44 19.85 2.71 -0.98
N SER A 45 18.86 2.02 -0.39
CA SER A 45 18.55 2.14 1.04
C SER A 45 19.79 1.87 1.89
N TYR A 46 19.85 2.47 3.08
CA TYR A 46 20.92 2.31 4.07
C TYR A 46 22.29 2.93 3.74
N TYR A 47 22.48 3.53 2.56
CA TYR A 47 23.72 4.22 2.20
C TYR A 47 23.52 5.72 1.99
N SER A 48 24.36 6.53 2.62
CA SER A 48 24.44 7.95 2.30
C SER A 48 24.94 8.14 0.86
N LYS A 49 24.60 9.29 0.26
CA LYS A 49 25.03 9.64 -1.10
C LYS A 49 26.55 9.53 -1.29
N LYS A 50 27.33 9.87 -0.26
CA LYS A 50 28.80 9.80 -0.28
C LYS A 50 29.29 8.35 -0.31
N GLU A 51 28.71 7.48 0.51
CA GLU A 51 29.04 6.04 0.56
C GLU A 51 28.64 5.34 -0.75
N LEU A 52 27.45 5.64 -1.27
CA LEU A 52 26.98 5.10 -2.55
C LEU A 52 27.93 5.45 -3.71
N ILE A 53 28.37 6.71 -3.79
CA ILE A 53 29.33 7.15 -4.80
C ILE A 53 30.65 6.37 -4.68
N GLN A 54 31.15 6.16 -3.47
CA GLN A 54 32.43 5.48 -3.25
C GLN A 54 32.35 3.98 -3.58
N ILE A 55 31.25 3.31 -3.24
CA ILE A 55 31.00 1.90 -3.60
C ILE A 55 30.85 1.77 -5.12
N LEU A 56 30.11 2.67 -5.77
CA LEU A 56 29.98 2.70 -7.23
C LEU A 56 31.32 2.89 -7.94
N GLN A 57 32.18 3.77 -7.43
CA GLN A 57 33.54 3.94 -7.96
C GLN A 57 34.36 2.65 -7.83
N HIS A 58 34.20 1.91 -6.74
CA HIS A 58 34.87 0.63 -6.53
C HIS A 58 34.37 -0.45 -7.50
N LEU A 59 33.06 -0.59 -7.66
CA LEU A 59 32.43 -1.53 -8.59
C LEU A 59 32.78 -1.22 -10.05
N LEU A 60 32.80 0.06 -10.43
CA LEU A 60 33.21 0.49 -11.77
C LEU A 60 34.68 0.17 -12.05
N LYS A 61 35.57 0.27 -11.06
CA LYS A 61 36.97 -0.18 -11.20
C LYS A 61 37.08 -1.69 -11.44
N GLN A 62 36.18 -2.48 -10.86
CA GLN A 62 36.11 -3.93 -11.05
C GLN A 62 35.41 -4.36 -12.35
N ARG A 63 34.92 -3.40 -13.16
CA ARG A 63 34.28 -3.64 -14.46
C ARG A 63 33.09 -4.61 -14.42
N VAL A 64 32.49 -4.81 -13.25
CA VAL A 64 31.39 -5.77 -13.07
C VAL A 64 30.12 -5.37 -13.86
N PHE A 65 29.99 -4.10 -14.23
CA PHE A 65 28.87 -3.63 -15.07
C PHE A 65 29.13 -3.76 -16.58
N GLU A 66 30.34 -4.13 -17.01
CA GLU A 66 30.71 -4.20 -18.43
C GLU A 66 30.32 -5.53 -19.07
N SER A 67 30.45 -6.64 -18.34
CA SER A 67 30.06 -7.97 -18.82
C SER A 67 29.49 -8.81 -17.67
N LYS A 68 28.47 -9.62 -18.02
CA LYS A 68 27.87 -10.61 -17.12
C LYS A 68 28.89 -11.66 -16.67
N ASP A 69 29.88 -11.96 -17.51
CA ASP A 69 30.94 -12.93 -17.17
C ASP A 69 31.96 -12.34 -16.19
N THR A 70 32.29 -11.05 -16.31
CA THR A 70 33.11 -10.34 -15.32
C THR A 70 32.39 -10.26 -13.98
N ALA A 71 31.10 -9.93 -13.98
CA ALA A 71 30.28 -9.95 -12.77
C ALA A 71 30.21 -11.34 -12.13
N ARG A 72 30.09 -12.40 -12.93
CA ARG A 72 30.07 -13.79 -12.47
C ARG A 72 31.43 -14.23 -11.91
N SER A 73 32.53 -13.76 -12.47
CA SER A 73 33.86 -14.03 -11.94
C SER A 73 34.11 -13.32 -10.61
N VAL A 74 33.64 -12.08 -10.46
CA VAL A 74 33.86 -11.28 -9.25
C VAL A 74 32.88 -11.63 -8.14
N TYR A 75 31.62 -11.91 -8.48
CA TYR A 75 30.51 -12.27 -7.58
C TYR A 75 29.79 -13.55 -8.04
N PRO A 76 30.46 -14.71 -8.05
CA PRO A 76 29.87 -15.98 -8.50
C PRO A 76 28.57 -16.34 -7.77
N GLU A 77 28.45 -15.93 -6.50
CA GLU A 77 27.26 -16.07 -5.66
C GLU A 77 25.97 -15.49 -6.26
N LEU A 78 26.07 -14.48 -7.14
CA LEU A 78 24.91 -13.87 -7.80
C LEU A 78 24.40 -14.66 -9.02
N PHE A 79 25.10 -15.72 -9.42
CA PHE A 79 24.90 -16.42 -10.69
C PHE A 79 24.89 -17.94 -10.58
N LEU A 80 24.80 -18.49 -9.36
CA LEU A 80 24.67 -19.93 -9.16
C LEU A 80 23.34 -20.44 -9.75
N SER A 81 23.42 -21.56 -10.47
CA SER A 81 22.26 -22.26 -11.02
C SER A 81 21.67 -23.22 -9.95
N PRO A 82 20.34 -23.42 -9.89
CA PRO A 82 19.69 -24.23 -8.86
C PRO A 82 20.21 -25.67 -8.72
N ALA A 83 20.88 -26.20 -9.75
CA ALA A 83 21.44 -27.56 -9.73
C ALA A 83 22.72 -27.70 -8.89
N VAL A 84 23.49 -26.63 -8.67
CA VAL A 84 24.74 -26.69 -7.88
C VAL A 84 24.49 -26.54 -6.38
N GLN A 85 23.34 -25.98 -5.98
CA GLN A 85 22.94 -25.91 -4.56
C GLN A 85 22.68 -27.29 -3.96
N LYS A 86 22.17 -28.25 -4.74
CA LYS A 86 21.84 -29.61 -4.26
C LYS A 86 23.04 -30.52 -3.95
N GLN A 87 24.26 -30.24 -4.43
CA GLN A 87 25.41 -31.13 -4.26
C GLN A 87 26.42 -30.67 -3.20
N THR A 88 26.34 -29.42 -2.72
CA THR A 88 27.19 -28.95 -1.61
C THR A 88 26.53 -29.10 -0.23
N GLU A 89 25.23 -29.41 -0.17
CA GLU A 89 24.46 -29.57 1.07
C GLU A 89 24.65 -30.93 1.79
N GLN A 90 25.45 -31.86 1.26
CA GLN A 90 25.55 -33.21 1.83
C GLN A 90 26.81 -33.51 2.67
N ALA A 91 27.72 -32.55 2.84
CA ALA A 91 28.95 -32.81 3.60
C ALA A 91 29.53 -31.59 4.32
N THR A 92 28.68 -30.72 4.86
CA THR A 92 28.97 -29.95 6.08
C THR A 92 27.63 -29.40 6.54
N GLU A 93 27.25 -29.63 7.80
CA GLU A 93 26.18 -28.87 8.45
C GLU A 93 26.64 -27.40 8.56
N PRO A 94 25.96 -26.47 7.86
CA PRO A 94 25.61 -25.24 8.53
C PRO A 94 24.10 -25.05 8.43
N PHE A 95 23.47 -25.03 9.59
CA PHE A 95 22.23 -24.32 9.91
C PHE A 95 21.70 -23.49 8.73
N SER A 96 20.58 -23.94 8.18
CA SER A 96 19.71 -23.14 7.34
C SER A 96 19.35 -21.86 8.10
N VAL A 97 20.08 -20.77 7.85
CA VAL A 97 19.64 -19.45 8.28
C VAL A 97 18.40 -19.16 7.44
N PRO A 98 17.20 -19.04 8.04
CA PRO A 98 16.01 -18.62 7.30
C PRO A 98 16.32 -17.30 6.59
N ASP A 99 15.69 -17.04 5.45
CA ASP A 99 15.77 -15.74 4.80
C ASP A 99 15.36 -14.65 5.81
N ARG A 100 16.37 -14.11 6.50
CA ARG A 100 16.20 -13.37 7.75
C ARG A 100 15.36 -12.13 7.48
N ASN A 101 15.41 -11.58 6.27
CA ASN A 101 14.66 -10.39 5.89
C ASN A 101 13.17 -10.68 5.66
N SER A 102 12.83 -11.81 5.02
CA SER A 102 11.43 -12.24 4.87
C SER A 102 10.84 -12.66 6.22
N SER A 103 11.64 -13.35 7.05
CA SER A 103 11.28 -13.71 8.43
C SER A 103 11.02 -12.48 9.28
N ILE A 104 11.90 -11.47 9.25
CA ILE A 104 11.74 -10.23 10.02
C ILE A 104 10.49 -9.47 9.58
N MET A 105 10.17 -9.39 8.29
CA MET A 105 8.96 -8.70 7.83
C MET A 105 7.67 -9.40 8.25
N GLU A 106 7.64 -10.74 8.25
CA GLU A 106 6.49 -11.52 8.70
C GLU A 106 6.36 -11.53 10.23
N GLU A 107 7.47 -11.64 10.96
CA GLU A 107 7.54 -11.42 12.42
C GLU A 107 7.03 -10.01 12.76
N ASP A 108 7.45 -9.00 11.99
CA ASP A 108 7.01 -7.62 12.15
C ASP A 108 5.50 -7.46 11.98
N LYS A 109 4.93 -8.14 11.00
CA LYS A 109 3.49 -8.14 10.75
C LYS A 109 2.73 -8.90 11.84
N ALA A 110 3.31 -9.98 12.36
CA ALA A 110 2.69 -10.82 13.38
C ALA A 110 2.54 -10.07 14.71
N TRP A 111 3.61 -9.47 15.23
CA TRP A 111 3.53 -8.74 16.51
C TRP A 111 2.65 -7.48 16.39
N ARG A 112 2.65 -6.80 15.23
CA ARG A 112 1.75 -5.65 15.00
C ARG A 112 0.28 -6.06 14.98
N ARG A 113 -0.04 -7.26 14.51
CA ARG A 113 -1.38 -7.82 14.60
C ARG A 113 -1.71 -8.21 16.04
N GLU A 114 -0.80 -8.85 16.75
CA GLU A 114 -0.99 -9.23 18.15
C GLU A 114 -1.32 -8.02 19.02
N ILE A 115 -0.57 -6.92 18.91
CA ILE A 115 -0.81 -5.71 19.70
C ILE A 115 -2.09 -4.96 19.26
N PHE A 116 -2.51 -5.12 17.99
CA PHE A 116 -3.79 -4.61 17.51
C PHE A 116 -4.97 -5.39 18.11
N ASP A 117 -4.85 -6.72 18.18
CA ASP A 117 -5.90 -7.62 18.67
C ASP A 117 -6.00 -7.60 20.20
N SER A 118 -4.87 -7.50 20.91
CA SER A 118 -4.82 -7.56 22.38
C SER A 118 -5.09 -6.22 23.07
N GLY A 119 -4.73 -5.09 22.43
CA GLY A 119 -4.79 -3.77 23.06
C GLY A 119 -3.81 -3.56 24.23
N GLU A 120 -2.89 -4.51 24.48
CA GLU A 120 -1.89 -4.39 25.54
C GLU A 120 -1.05 -3.13 25.36
N TYR A 121 -0.74 -2.41 26.45
CA TYR A 121 -0.02 -1.13 26.45
C TYR A 121 -0.74 0.04 25.75
N SER A 122 -2.04 -0.11 25.46
CA SER A 122 -2.85 0.98 24.91
C SER A 122 -2.90 2.20 25.83
N ASP A 123 -2.63 3.36 25.25
CA ASP A 123 -2.61 4.67 25.89
C ASP A 123 -3.62 5.65 25.26
N ILE A 124 -4.40 5.16 24.30
CA ILE A 124 -5.50 5.87 23.66
C ILE A 124 -6.67 4.94 23.33
N GLU A 125 -7.88 5.46 23.52
CA GLU A 125 -9.13 4.87 23.07
C GLU A 125 -9.60 5.57 21.80
N LEU A 126 -9.80 4.82 20.71
CA LEU A 126 -10.48 5.32 19.52
C LEU A 126 -11.93 4.84 19.55
N VAL A 127 -12.87 5.77 19.46
CA VAL A 127 -14.31 5.49 19.62
C VAL A 127 -15.00 5.68 18.27
N SER A 128 -15.46 4.56 17.69
CA SER A 128 -16.44 4.52 16.61
C SER A 128 -17.85 4.42 17.20
N THR A 129 -18.88 4.61 16.38
CA THR A 129 -20.29 4.50 16.78
C THR A 129 -20.63 3.14 17.41
N ASP A 130 -20.03 2.06 16.90
CA ASP A 130 -20.34 0.68 17.26
C ASP A 130 -19.17 -0.10 17.89
N LYS A 131 -17.98 0.51 17.96
CA LYS A 131 -16.75 -0.17 18.37
C LYS A 131 -15.77 0.76 19.08
N LEU A 132 -15.19 0.24 20.16
CA LEU A 132 -14.07 0.85 20.89
C LEU A 132 -12.78 0.13 20.48
N TYR A 133 -11.72 0.89 20.21
CA TYR A 133 -10.39 0.35 19.92
C TYR A 133 -9.41 0.80 21.01
N GLU A 134 -8.83 -0.18 21.71
CA GLU A 134 -7.69 0.04 22.59
C GLU A 134 -6.42 0.19 21.74
N ALA A 135 -6.04 1.43 21.46
CA ALA A 135 -5.02 1.77 20.49
C ALA A 135 -3.80 2.46 21.13
N HIS A 136 -2.82 2.77 20.29
CA HIS A 136 -1.51 3.24 20.72
C HIS A 136 -1.17 4.57 20.04
N ARG A 137 -0.91 5.61 20.82
CA ARG A 137 -0.59 6.95 20.30
C ARG A 137 0.66 6.92 19.43
N VAL A 138 1.66 6.12 19.80
CA VAL A 138 2.90 5.96 19.03
C VAL A 138 2.67 5.33 17.66
N ILE A 139 1.60 4.54 17.50
CA ILE A 139 1.22 3.92 16.22
C ILE A 139 0.30 4.86 15.44
N VAL A 140 -0.71 5.44 16.07
CA VAL A 140 -1.76 6.23 15.40
C VAL A 140 -1.30 7.65 15.02
N CYS A 141 -0.65 8.37 15.94
CA CYS A 141 -0.32 9.80 15.74
C CYS A 141 0.64 10.08 14.57
N PRO A 142 1.62 9.21 14.24
CA PRO A 142 2.45 9.39 13.06
C PRO A 142 1.66 9.37 11.74
N TRP A 143 0.55 8.63 11.69
CA TRP A 143 -0.26 8.49 10.48
C TRP A 143 -1.30 9.60 10.32
N SER A 144 -1.83 10.14 11.43
CA SER A 144 -2.84 11.22 11.39
C SER A 144 -2.42 12.44 12.22
N PRO A 145 -1.95 13.52 11.56
CA PRO A 145 -1.73 14.81 12.20
C PRO A 145 -3.01 15.39 12.83
N VAL A 146 -4.17 15.08 12.26
CA VAL A 146 -5.48 15.54 12.77
C VAL A 146 -5.78 14.90 14.12
N ILE A 147 -5.67 13.58 14.24
CA ILE A 147 -5.86 12.86 15.51
C ILE A 147 -4.84 13.35 16.54
N LYS A 148 -3.57 13.46 16.16
CA LYS A 148 -2.50 13.98 17.04
C LYS A 148 -2.84 15.34 17.64
N ARG A 149 -3.21 16.32 16.80
CA ARG A 149 -3.56 17.68 17.26
C ARG A 149 -4.81 17.68 18.15
N SER A 150 -5.80 16.85 17.85
CA SER A 150 -7.01 16.72 18.67
C SER A 150 -6.67 16.25 20.10
N LEU A 151 -5.79 15.23 20.21
CA LEU A 151 -5.33 14.72 21.50
C LEU A 151 -4.53 15.77 22.28
N GLU A 152 -3.62 16.48 21.62
CA GLU A 152 -2.83 17.56 22.23
C GLU A 152 -3.73 18.69 22.74
N PHE A 153 -4.75 19.06 21.97
CA PHE A 153 -5.73 20.07 22.37
C PHE A 153 -6.56 19.63 23.59
N ASN A 154 -7.02 18.38 23.60
CA ASN A 154 -7.78 17.81 24.72
C ASN A 154 -6.95 17.73 26.00
N ALA A 155 -5.69 17.29 25.89
CA ALA A 155 -4.75 17.27 27.03
C ALA A 155 -4.50 18.69 27.58
N ALA A 156 -4.31 19.68 26.70
CA ALA A 156 -4.13 21.07 27.11
C ALA A 156 -5.39 21.64 27.79
N LYS A 157 -6.59 21.23 27.36
CA LYS A 157 -7.87 21.63 27.98
C LYS A 157 -8.04 21.00 29.36
N ALA A 158 -7.68 19.73 29.53
CA ALA A 158 -7.72 19.04 30.82
C ALA A 158 -6.80 19.74 31.84
N ASN A 159 -5.59 20.14 31.44
CA ASN A 159 -4.66 20.86 32.32
C ASN A 159 -5.12 22.27 32.75
N ARG A 160 -6.10 22.86 32.05
CA ARG A 160 -6.68 24.18 32.39
C ARG A 160 -7.88 24.10 33.32
N LYS A 161 -8.63 23.00 33.27
CA LYS A 161 -9.61 22.69 34.32
C LYS A 161 -8.81 22.27 35.55
N GLY A 162 -8.97 22.97 36.68
CA GLY A 162 -8.31 22.60 37.94
C GLY A 162 -8.64 21.15 38.33
N PRO A 163 -7.99 20.57 39.35
CA PRO A 163 -8.21 19.18 39.74
C PRO A 163 -9.69 18.98 40.06
N GLU A 164 -10.41 18.30 39.17
CA GLU A 164 -11.74 17.79 39.50
C GLU A 164 -11.58 16.77 40.63
N PRO A 165 -12.55 16.67 41.57
CA PRO A 165 -12.46 15.70 42.64
C PRO A 165 -12.37 14.31 42.00
N ALA A 166 -11.21 13.66 42.16
CA ALA A 166 -11.01 12.32 41.69
C ALA A 166 -12.08 11.43 42.33
N GLU A 167 -13.06 11.00 41.53
CA GLU A 167 -13.80 9.80 41.86
C GLU A 167 -12.75 8.71 42.10
N PHE A 168 -12.87 8.03 43.24
CA PHE A 168 -11.94 7.01 43.71
C PHE A 168 -11.80 5.89 42.67
N GLY A 169 -10.87 6.07 41.73
CA GLY A 169 -10.49 5.10 40.73
C GLY A 169 -8.99 5.24 40.49
N ASN A 170 -8.23 4.20 40.82
CA ASN A 170 -6.79 4.09 40.56
C ASN A 170 -6.48 3.92 39.06
N GLY A 171 -7.18 4.64 38.17
CA GLY A 171 -7.06 4.53 36.73
C GLY A 171 -6.28 5.72 36.16
N ILE A 172 -5.15 5.46 35.51
CA ILE A 172 -4.60 6.40 34.53
C ILE A 172 -5.69 6.57 33.47
N THR A 173 -6.36 7.73 33.41
CA THR A 173 -7.36 8.00 32.38
C THR A 173 -6.67 7.99 31.01
N LYS A 174 -6.95 6.98 30.18
CA LYS A 174 -6.46 6.90 28.80
C LYS A 174 -6.98 8.10 28.01
N ALA A 175 -6.20 8.59 27.04
CA ALA A 175 -6.68 9.63 26.13
C ALA A 175 -7.78 9.05 25.23
N SER A 176 -8.76 9.83 24.80
CA SER A 176 -9.82 9.35 23.91
C SER A 176 -9.96 10.20 22.65
N PHE A 177 -10.18 9.57 21.51
CA PHE A 177 -10.54 10.23 20.25
C PHE A 177 -11.83 9.64 19.70
N ASN A 178 -12.84 10.48 19.42
CA ASN A 178 -14.13 10.04 18.92
C ASN A 178 -14.27 10.41 17.43
N PHE A 179 -14.60 9.43 16.59
CA PHE A 179 -14.81 9.62 15.15
C PHE A 179 -16.17 10.27 14.81
N GLY A 180 -17.08 10.38 15.76
CA GLY A 180 -18.42 10.94 15.58
C GLY A 180 -19.27 10.05 14.68
N ASP A 181 -20.01 10.66 13.76
CA ASP A 181 -20.92 9.98 12.84
C ASP A 181 -20.21 9.39 11.60
N ASP A 182 -18.89 9.23 11.65
CA ASP A 182 -18.14 8.61 10.55
C ASP A 182 -18.53 7.14 10.37
N ASP A 183 -18.46 6.65 9.13
CA ASP A 183 -18.86 5.29 8.80
C ASP A 183 -18.00 4.25 9.56
N PRO A 184 -18.62 3.36 10.36
CA PRO A 184 -17.88 2.47 11.25
C PRO A 184 -17.01 1.45 10.49
N GLN A 185 -17.42 1.00 9.31
CA GLN A 185 -16.62 0.08 8.51
C GLN A 185 -15.41 0.79 7.90
N ALA A 186 -15.58 2.05 7.47
CA ALA A 186 -14.46 2.85 6.99
C ALA A 186 -13.47 3.19 8.13
N VAL A 187 -13.98 3.47 9.33
CA VAL A 187 -13.16 3.65 10.54
C VAL A 187 -12.38 2.39 10.84
N ASP A 188 -13.01 1.23 10.86
CA ASP A 188 -12.33 -0.05 11.10
C ASP A 188 -11.21 -0.30 10.09
N CYS A 189 -11.46 -0.06 8.79
CA CYS A 189 -10.43 -0.16 7.75
C CYS A 189 -9.25 0.79 8.03
N MET A 190 -9.53 2.03 8.43
CA MET A 190 -8.49 3.01 8.76
C MET A 190 -7.68 2.61 10.01
N VAL A 191 -8.33 2.07 11.04
CA VAL A 191 -7.65 1.61 12.25
C VAL A 191 -6.79 0.37 11.95
N GLN A 192 -7.30 -0.61 11.19
CA GLN A 192 -6.50 -1.75 10.71
C GLN A 192 -5.22 -1.27 10.01
N PHE A 193 -5.33 -0.25 9.15
CA PHE A 193 -4.19 0.28 8.41
C PHE A 193 -3.09 0.82 9.34
N PHE A 194 -3.42 1.49 10.45
CA PHE A 194 -2.40 2.03 11.36
C PHE A 194 -1.42 0.95 11.87
N TYR A 195 -1.92 -0.27 12.07
CA TYR A 195 -1.15 -1.41 12.58
C TYR A 195 -0.59 -2.29 11.46
N LEU A 196 -1.40 -2.60 10.46
CA LEU A 196 -1.11 -3.64 9.49
C LEU A 196 -0.54 -3.08 8.18
N TRP A 197 -0.58 -1.76 8.00
CA TRP A 197 -0.27 -1.03 6.76
C TRP A 197 -1.06 -1.50 5.55
N ASP A 198 -2.16 -2.18 5.83
CA ASP A 198 -3.15 -2.66 4.90
C ASP A 198 -4.48 -2.75 5.66
N TYR A 199 -5.57 -2.86 4.94
CA TYR A 199 -6.87 -3.15 5.54
C TYR A 199 -7.62 -4.18 4.72
N ASN A 200 -8.35 -5.04 5.44
CA ASN A 200 -9.21 -6.03 4.83
C ASN A 200 -10.66 -5.79 5.27
N PRO A 201 -11.52 -5.34 4.36
CA PRO A 201 -12.94 -5.14 4.66
C PRO A 201 -13.67 -6.45 4.98
N ARG A 202 -13.06 -7.62 4.75
CA ARG A 202 -13.63 -8.92 5.13
C ARG A 202 -13.34 -9.32 6.58
N SER A 203 -12.45 -8.60 7.28
CA SER A 203 -12.16 -8.87 8.70
C SER A 203 -13.27 -8.38 9.66
N LEU A 204 -14.37 -7.83 9.10
CA LEU A 204 -15.48 -7.17 9.80
C LEU A 204 -16.46 -8.13 10.50
N MET A 205 -16.21 -9.44 10.53
CA MET A 205 -17.13 -10.38 11.18
C MET A 205 -16.71 -10.67 12.62
N PRO A 206 -17.59 -10.45 13.62
CA PRO A 206 -17.44 -11.07 14.93
C PRO A 206 -17.37 -12.59 14.75
N LYS A 207 -16.30 -13.23 15.25
CA LYS A 207 -16.19 -14.70 15.33
C LYS A 207 -17.18 -15.36 16.31
N HIS A 208 -18.28 -14.71 16.66
CA HIS A 208 -19.08 -15.07 17.82
C HIS A 208 -20.59 -15.12 17.56
N ILE A 209 -21.01 -15.93 16.57
CA ILE A 209 -22.27 -16.71 16.62
C ILE A 209 -22.05 -18.05 15.88
N LEU A 210 -21.11 -18.88 16.36
CA LEU A 210 -21.16 -20.32 16.14
C LEU A 210 -20.89 -20.99 17.49
N GLY A 211 -21.82 -20.76 18.41
CA GLY A 211 -22.09 -21.76 19.43
C GLY A 211 -23.03 -22.79 18.82
N GLN A 212 -22.49 -23.93 18.40
CA GLN A 212 -23.20 -25.21 18.47
C GLN A 212 -22.20 -26.36 18.44
N ASP A 213 -22.18 -27.06 19.56
CA ASP A 213 -21.50 -28.31 19.84
C ASP A 213 -21.90 -29.42 18.86
N GLY A 214 -20.94 -30.25 18.47
CA GLY A 214 -21.20 -31.59 17.94
C GLY A 214 -20.14 -32.09 16.93
N PRO A 215 -19.49 -33.24 17.17
CA PRO A 215 -18.59 -33.84 16.19
C PRO A 215 -19.37 -34.77 15.25
N GLN A 216 -19.25 -34.60 13.93
CA GLN A 216 -19.52 -35.71 13.03
C GLN A 216 -18.77 -35.64 11.70
N GLU A 217 -18.20 -36.80 11.38
CA GLU A 217 -17.29 -37.17 10.31
C GLU A 217 -18.03 -37.41 8.99
N ASN A 218 -17.43 -37.03 7.85
CA ASN A 218 -17.06 -37.92 6.72
C ASN A 218 -16.92 -37.19 5.38
N GLU A 219 -15.92 -37.66 4.62
CA GLU A 219 -15.48 -37.20 3.30
C GLU A 219 -16.49 -37.47 2.17
N THR A 220 -16.51 -36.62 1.13
CA THR A 220 -16.51 -37.03 -0.29
C THR A 220 -16.39 -35.83 -1.24
N ASP A 221 -15.62 -36.02 -2.32
CA ASP A 221 -15.32 -35.08 -3.39
C ASP A 221 -16.56 -34.60 -4.16
N ALA A 222 -16.75 -33.28 -4.28
CA ALA A 222 -17.42 -32.66 -5.42
C ALA A 222 -17.05 -31.18 -5.49
N ALA A 223 -16.62 -30.73 -6.67
CA ALA A 223 -16.50 -29.31 -7.00
C ALA A 223 -17.87 -28.63 -6.80
N SER A 224 -17.93 -27.72 -5.83
CA SER A 224 -19.06 -26.82 -5.63
C SER A 224 -18.50 -25.47 -5.22
N ASP A 225 -18.79 -24.48 -6.07
CA ASP A 225 -18.90 -23.08 -5.69
C ASP A 225 -19.70 -22.89 -4.39
N ALA A 226 -19.47 -21.73 -3.78
CA ALA A 226 -20.15 -21.14 -2.62
C ALA A 226 -19.63 -21.57 -1.23
N ASP A 227 -18.71 -20.76 -0.70
CA ASP A 227 -18.88 -20.29 0.67
C ASP A 227 -19.09 -18.77 0.64
N ASP A 228 -20.33 -18.41 0.92
CA ASP A 228 -20.97 -17.11 0.84
C ASP A 228 -21.09 -16.54 2.25
N THR A 229 -20.14 -15.70 2.65
CA THR A 229 -20.20 -14.93 3.90
C THR A 229 -20.35 -13.43 3.59
N THR A 230 -21.59 -13.06 3.27
CA THR A 230 -22.34 -11.86 3.70
C THR A 230 -21.61 -10.52 3.88
N THR A 231 -20.84 -10.13 2.87
CA THR A 231 -20.78 -8.72 2.46
C THR A 231 -21.15 -8.70 0.99
N PRO A 232 -22.27 -8.07 0.55
CA PRO A 232 -22.62 -8.05 -0.86
C PRO A 232 -21.43 -7.46 -1.58
N LYS A 233 -20.72 -8.22 -2.41
CA LYS A 233 -19.39 -7.82 -2.95
C LYS A 233 -19.43 -6.41 -3.58
N GLY A 234 -20.58 -5.96 -4.10
CA GLY A 234 -20.80 -4.58 -4.56
C GLY A 234 -20.55 -3.49 -3.50
N SER A 235 -20.83 -3.73 -2.21
CA SER A 235 -20.62 -2.76 -1.13
C SER A 235 -19.15 -2.35 -0.93
N LEU A 236 -18.20 -3.09 -1.50
CA LEU A 236 -16.79 -2.75 -1.41
C LEU A 236 -16.44 -1.48 -2.20
N LEU A 237 -17.10 -1.19 -3.32
CA LEU A 237 -16.86 0.05 -4.09
C LEU A 237 -17.18 1.30 -3.28
N ILE A 238 -18.36 1.32 -2.66
CA ILE A 238 -18.77 2.41 -1.77
C ILE A 238 -17.88 2.45 -0.53
N LEU A 239 -17.53 1.30 0.06
CA LEU A 239 -16.65 1.27 1.22
C LEU A 239 -15.28 1.88 0.92
N HIS A 240 -14.63 1.52 -0.19
CA HIS A 240 -13.35 2.13 -0.55
C HIS A 240 -13.46 3.64 -0.83
N SER A 241 -14.60 4.09 -1.35
CA SER A 241 -14.87 5.54 -1.47
C SER A 241 -15.02 6.21 -0.11
N LYS A 242 -15.72 5.58 0.84
CA LYS A 242 -15.84 6.08 2.22
C LYS A 242 -14.49 6.07 2.96
N VAL A 243 -13.67 5.04 2.77
CA VAL A 243 -12.30 4.99 3.32
C VAL A 243 -11.45 6.13 2.74
N PHE A 244 -11.60 6.44 1.45
CA PHE A 244 -10.93 7.58 0.83
C PHE A 244 -11.36 8.93 1.43
N THR A 245 -12.67 9.14 1.62
CA THR A 245 -13.22 10.39 2.17
C THR A 245 -12.81 10.57 3.63
N LEU A 246 -12.84 9.49 4.41
CA LEU A 246 -12.36 9.43 5.79
C LEU A 246 -10.86 9.71 5.91
N ALA A 247 -10.05 9.09 5.06
CA ALA A 247 -8.61 9.31 5.04
C ALA A 247 -8.23 10.74 4.61
N HIS A 248 -9.03 11.38 3.75
CA HIS A 248 -8.89 12.80 3.47
C HIS A 248 -9.22 13.66 4.70
N LYS A 249 -10.33 13.38 5.39
CA LYS A 249 -10.75 14.08 6.61
C LYS A 249 -9.68 14.05 7.71
N TYR A 250 -9.02 12.90 7.90
CA TYR A 250 -8.00 12.70 8.93
C TYR A 250 -6.56 12.93 8.47
N ASP A 251 -6.36 13.41 7.24
CA ASP A 251 -5.05 13.71 6.64
C ASP A 251 -4.09 12.50 6.65
N ILE A 252 -4.53 11.40 6.03
CA ILE A 252 -3.78 10.14 5.94
C ILE A 252 -3.57 9.77 4.45
N PRO A 253 -2.57 10.38 3.77
CA PRO A 253 -2.37 10.20 2.32
C PRO A 253 -2.21 8.73 1.88
N HIS A 254 -1.50 7.92 2.66
CA HIS A 254 -1.25 6.52 2.34
C HIS A 254 -2.54 5.68 2.29
N VAL A 255 -3.51 5.94 3.18
CA VAL A 255 -4.81 5.27 3.15
C VAL A 255 -5.62 5.72 1.94
N ARG A 256 -5.51 7.00 1.54
CA ARG A 256 -6.15 7.51 0.32
C ARG A 256 -5.63 6.75 -0.91
N ASP A 257 -4.31 6.63 -1.06
CA ASP A 257 -3.71 5.92 -2.18
C ASP A 257 -4.12 4.43 -2.19
N LEU A 258 -4.05 3.76 -1.03
CA LEU A 258 -4.45 2.35 -0.89
C LEU A 258 -5.95 2.13 -1.19
N SER A 259 -6.81 3.07 -0.80
CA SER A 259 -8.25 3.00 -1.10
C SER A 259 -8.55 3.13 -2.59
N ILE A 260 -7.77 3.93 -3.33
CA ILE A 260 -7.90 4.03 -4.78
C ILE A 260 -7.45 2.74 -5.46
N GLU A 261 -6.32 2.17 -5.01
CA GLU A 261 -5.81 0.89 -5.53
C GLU A 261 -6.86 -0.22 -5.36
N LYS A 262 -7.35 -0.42 -4.14
CA LYS A 262 -8.36 -1.45 -3.85
C LYS A 262 -9.70 -1.16 -4.56
N PHE A 263 -10.11 0.12 -4.64
CA PHE A 263 -11.28 0.50 -5.44
C PHE A 263 -11.13 0.08 -6.90
N GLN A 264 -9.97 0.35 -7.52
CA GLN A 264 -9.72 0.00 -8.91
C GLN A 264 -9.74 -1.52 -9.13
N GLU A 265 -9.17 -2.31 -8.22
CA GLU A 265 -9.23 -3.77 -8.27
C GLU A 265 -10.67 -4.29 -8.23
N VAL A 266 -11.48 -3.79 -7.30
CA VAL A 266 -12.90 -4.16 -7.17
C VAL A 266 -13.69 -3.69 -8.39
N ALA A 267 -13.43 -2.48 -8.89
CA ALA A 267 -14.14 -1.90 -10.02
C ALA A 267 -13.94 -2.72 -11.31
N ARG A 268 -12.75 -3.27 -11.54
CA ARG A 268 -12.50 -4.17 -12.68
C ARG A 268 -13.40 -5.40 -12.69
N LEU A 269 -13.83 -5.86 -11.52
CA LEU A 269 -14.66 -7.05 -11.36
C LEU A 269 -16.15 -6.71 -11.23
N GLN A 270 -16.51 -5.51 -10.73
CA GLN A 270 -17.87 -5.20 -10.26
C GLN A 270 -18.44 -3.87 -10.75
N TRP A 271 -17.92 -3.35 -11.86
CA TRP A 271 -18.36 -2.09 -12.47
C TRP A 271 -19.87 -2.02 -12.83
N ARG A 272 -20.55 -3.15 -13.07
CA ARG A 272 -22.01 -3.21 -13.33
C ARG A 272 -22.87 -3.15 -12.06
N SER A 273 -22.27 -3.11 -10.87
CA SER A 273 -23.05 -3.02 -9.63
C SER A 273 -23.54 -1.58 -9.41
N ASN A 274 -24.75 -1.42 -8.86
CA ASN A 274 -25.29 -0.10 -8.46
C ASN A 274 -24.36 0.64 -7.48
N CYS A 275 -23.51 -0.11 -6.77
CA CYS A 275 -22.55 0.42 -5.83
C CYS A 275 -21.45 1.28 -6.49
N LEU A 276 -21.23 1.19 -7.81
CA LEU A 276 -20.38 2.15 -8.53
C LEU A 276 -21.00 3.56 -8.51
N LEU A 277 -22.32 3.67 -8.64
CA LEU A 277 -23.02 4.95 -8.58
C LEU A 277 -23.00 5.51 -7.16
N ASP A 278 -23.18 4.65 -6.15
CA ASP A 278 -23.11 5.07 -4.75
C ASP A 278 -21.70 5.52 -4.36
N ALA A 279 -20.66 4.80 -4.82
CA ALA A 279 -19.26 5.22 -4.69
C ALA A 279 -19.00 6.57 -5.37
N ALA A 280 -19.57 6.77 -6.57
CA ALA A 280 -19.46 8.04 -7.28
C ALA A 280 -20.14 9.18 -6.52
N ARG A 281 -21.33 8.94 -5.98
CA ARG A 281 -22.03 9.91 -5.15
C ARG A 281 -21.16 10.31 -3.96
N GLU A 282 -20.67 9.33 -3.19
CA GLU A 282 -19.78 9.54 -2.04
C GLU A 282 -18.55 10.38 -2.42
N ALA A 283 -17.83 10.03 -3.49
CA ALA A 283 -16.61 10.74 -3.88
C ALA A 283 -16.86 12.19 -4.31
N TYR A 284 -18.01 12.49 -4.89
CA TYR A 284 -18.34 13.83 -5.39
C TYR A 284 -19.00 14.72 -4.33
N THR A 285 -19.68 14.15 -3.34
CA THR A 285 -20.38 14.92 -2.29
C THR A 285 -19.60 15.05 -0.98
N ALA A 286 -18.82 14.04 -0.59
CA ALA A 286 -18.11 14.02 0.69
C ALA A 286 -16.70 14.63 0.64
N THR A 287 -16.21 15.03 -0.55
CA THR A 287 -14.93 15.73 -0.69
C THR A 287 -15.04 17.01 -1.52
N PRO A 288 -14.23 18.05 -1.24
CA PRO A 288 -14.17 19.25 -2.07
C PRO A 288 -13.83 18.93 -3.53
N SER A 289 -14.25 19.78 -4.47
CA SER A 289 -14.01 19.60 -5.92
C SER A 289 -12.52 19.57 -6.31
N THR A 290 -11.62 20.02 -5.43
CA THR A 290 -10.16 19.94 -5.63
C THR A 290 -9.60 18.54 -5.37
N VAL A 291 -10.36 17.67 -4.71
CA VAL A 291 -9.97 16.28 -4.41
C VAL A 291 -10.45 15.39 -5.55
N LEU A 292 -9.53 15.05 -6.44
CA LEU A 292 -9.83 14.48 -7.76
C LEU A 292 -9.43 13.01 -7.90
N GLU A 293 -8.69 12.45 -6.95
CA GLU A 293 -8.03 11.15 -7.10
C GLU A 293 -9.04 10.00 -7.24
N MET A 294 -10.00 9.89 -6.30
CA MET A 294 -11.08 8.91 -6.40
C MET A 294 -12.02 9.22 -7.58
N ARG A 295 -12.33 10.51 -7.82
CA ARG A 295 -13.15 10.95 -8.97
C ARG A 295 -12.55 10.50 -10.30
N ARG A 296 -11.22 10.61 -10.47
CA ARG A 296 -10.50 10.12 -11.64
C ARG A 296 -10.59 8.61 -11.80
N ALA A 297 -10.53 7.84 -10.70
CA ALA A 297 -10.70 6.39 -10.75
C ALA A 297 -12.11 6.01 -11.24
N ILE A 298 -13.14 6.65 -10.69
CA ILE A 298 -14.54 6.46 -11.11
C ILE A 298 -14.74 6.82 -12.59
N VAL A 299 -14.26 8.00 -13.02
CA VAL A 299 -14.35 8.45 -14.41
C VAL A 299 -13.64 7.47 -15.37
N LYS A 300 -12.48 6.96 -14.96
CA LYS A 300 -11.76 5.92 -15.72
C LYS A 300 -12.59 4.64 -15.84
N THR A 301 -13.28 4.22 -14.78
CA THR A 301 -14.19 3.06 -14.84
C THR A 301 -15.34 3.28 -15.83
N PHE A 302 -16.01 4.43 -15.82
CA PHE A 302 -17.04 4.75 -16.82
C PHE A 302 -16.50 4.83 -18.25
N TYR A 303 -15.27 5.32 -18.42
CA TYR A 303 -14.62 5.38 -19.72
C TYR A 303 -14.26 4.00 -20.26
N GLU A 304 -13.79 3.09 -19.40
CA GLU A 304 -13.46 1.70 -19.75
C GLU A 304 -14.72 0.87 -20.02
N HIS A 305 -15.84 1.21 -19.37
CA HIS A 305 -17.13 0.53 -19.48
C HIS A 305 -18.23 1.46 -20.00
N ARG A 306 -18.02 2.00 -21.21
CA ARG A 306 -18.93 3.00 -21.81
C ARG A 306 -20.34 2.50 -22.04
N GLU A 307 -20.54 1.19 -22.10
CA GLU A 307 -21.86 0.56 -22.18
C GLU A 307 -22.78 0.98 -21.04
N LEU A 308 -22.24 1.31 -19.85
CA LEU A 308 -23.00 1.85 -18.72
C LEU A 308 -23.76 3.13 -19.09
N LEU A 309 -23.19 3.96 -19.95
CA LEU A 309 -23.81 5.23 -20.36
C LEU A 309 -25.08 5.03 -21.19
N GLY A 310 -25.31 3.81 -21.70
CA GLY A 310 -26.53 3.42 -22.39
C GLY A 310 -27.68 3.06 -21.45
N GLU A 311 -27.41 2.77 -20.17
CA GLU A 311 -28.39 2.28 -19.20
C GLU A 311 -29.18 3.45 -18.58
N ASP A 312 -30.51 3.32 -18.50
CA ASP A 312 -31.36 4.46 -18.15
C ASP A 312 -31.14 4.94 -16.71
N HIS A 313 -30.95 4.04 -15.75
CA HIS A 313 -30.65 4.40 -14.37
C HIS A 313 -29.30 5.14 -14.22
N VAL A 314 -28.31 4.83 -15.08
CA VAL A 314 -27.03 5.55 -15.13
C VAL A 314 -27.23 6.94 -15.73
N LYS A 315 -28.02 7.07 -16.80
CA LYS A 315 -28.32 8.39 -17.40
C LYS A 315 -29.03 9.30 -16.40
N ASP A 316 -30.01 8.78 -15.68
CA ASP A 316 -30.73 9.55 -14.65
C ASP A 316 -29.78 9.99 -13.53
N PHE A 317 -28.92 9.09 -13.05
CA PHE A 317 -27.87 9.43 -12.09
C PHE A 317 -26.90 10.51 -12.60
N LEU A 318 -26.47 10.45 -13.86
CA LEU A 318 -25.57 11.45 -14.44
C LEU A 318 -26.23 12.82 -14.64
N ARG A 319 -27.56 12.86 -14.80
CA ARG A 319 -28.32 14.12 -14.81
C ARG A 319 -28.35 14.77 -13.42
N GLU A 320 -28.41 13.97 -12.35
CA GLU A 320 -28.29 14.45 -10.98
C GLU A 320 -26.85 14.90 -10.67
N MET A 321 -25.87 14.08 -11.05
CA MET A 321 -24.45 14.29 -10.80
C MET A 321 -23.76 15.00 -11.97
N HIS A 322 -24.13 16.26 -12.21
CA HIS A 322 -23.63 17.07 -13.33
C HIS A 322 -22.10 17.17 -13.41
N ASP A 323 -21.41 17.28 -12.27
CA ASP A 323 -19.94 17.32 -12.23
C ASP A 323 -19.32 16.02 -12.75
N LEU A 324 -19.90 14.86 -12.40
CA LEU A 324 -19.44 13.57 -12.90
C LEU A 324 -19.69 13.45 -14.41
N ALA A 325 -20.85 13.86 -14.89
CA ALA A 325 -21.15 13.87 -16.32
C ALA A 325 -20.17 14.76 -17.09
N PHE A 326 -19.86 15.95 -16.56
CA PHE A 326 -18.87 16.85 -17.11
C PHE A 326 -17.47 16.23 -17.12
N ASP A 327 -17.03 15.64 -16.01
CA ASP A 327 -15.70 15.02 -15.91
C ASP A 327 -15.55 13.82 -16.86
N ILE A 328 -16.60 13.00 -17.03
CA ILE A 328 -16.62 11.92 -18.03
C ILE A 328 -16.48 12.48 -19.44
N LEU A 329 -17.27 13.50 -19.79
CA LEU A 329 -17.21 14.14 -21.09
C LEU A 329 -15.82 14.72 -21.36
N MET A 330 -15.25 15.43 -20.40
CA MET A 330 -13.90 16.01 -20.52
C MET A 330 -12.83 14.93 -20.62
N TYR A 331 -12.98 13.81 -19.93
CA TYR A 331 -12.07 12.67 -20.03
C TYR A 331 -12.16 11.99 -21.39
N MET A 332 -13.35 11.84 -21.97
CA MET A 332 -13.56 11.26 -23.30
C MET A 332 -12.98 12.12 -24.43
N ASN A 333 -12.94 13.43 -24.25
CA ASN A 333 -12.40 14.37 -25.23
C ASN A 333 -10.86 14.54 -25.14
N LYS A 334 -10.19 13.84 -24.22
CA LYS A 334 -8.72 13.86 -24.19
C LYS A 334 -8.18 13.09 -25.41
N PRO A 335 -7.21 13.67 -26.15
CA PRO A 335 -6.53 12.91 -27.19
C PRO A 335 -5.89 11.66 -26.57
N PRO A 336 -5.83 10.53 -27.28
CA PRO A 336 -5.17 9.34 -26.78
C PRO A 336 -3.76 9.73 -26.33
N SER A 337 -3.42 9.40 -25.08
CA SER A 337 -2.06 9.58 -24.58
C SER A 337 -1.10 8.94 -25.60
N PRO A 338 -0.02 9.63 -26.02
CA PRO A 338 0.93 9.04 -26.93
C PRO A 338 1.36 7.67 -26.39
N PRO A 339 1.46 6.64 -27.24
CA PRO A 339 1.88 5.32 -26.80
C PRO A 339 3.16 5.48 -26.00
N ASN A 340 3.19 4.84 -24.83
CA ASN A 340 4.39 4.76 -24.01
C ASN A 340 5.57 4.42 -24.92
N PRO A 341 6.67 5.20 -24.93
CA PRO A 341 7.79 4.99 -25.86
C PRO A 341 8.50 3.64 -25.66
N SER A 342 8.06 2.83 -24.70
CA SER A 342 8.47 1.44 -24.47
C SER A 342 7.76 0.39 -25.34
N SER A 343 6.79 0.74 -26.21
CA SER A 343 6.08 -0.26 -27.05
C SER A 343 6.30 -0.17 -28.56
N PHE A 344 7.15 0.73 -29.06
CA PHE A 344 7.51 0.80 -30.49
C PHE A 344 9.03 0.78 -30.67
N HIS A 345 9.61 -0.42 -30.71
CA HIS A 345 10.85 -0.70 -31.43
C HIS A 345 10.62 -1.93 -32.29
N GLY A 346 9.92 -1.71 -33.40
CA GLY A 346 9.70 -2.72 -34.42
C GLY A 346 9.09 -2.04 -35.63
N PHE A 347 9.83 -2.10 -36.73
CA PHE A 347 9.46 -1.67 -38.08
C PHE A 347 9.74 -0.21 -38.46
N GLY A 348 10.90 -0.06 -39.11
CA GLY A 348 10.92 0.63 -40.40
C GLY A 348 11.87 1.81 -40.49
N ARG A 349 13.07 1.60 -41.05
CA ARG A 349 13.30 1.81 -42.48
C ARG A 349 14.77 1.54 -42.82
N ALA A 350 14.99 0.45 -43.55
CA ALA A 350 15.87 0.50 -44.70
C ALA A 350 15.22 1.43 -45.73
N PHE A 351 15.99 2.33 -46.34
CA PHE A 351 15.96 2.64 -47.76
C PHE A 351 17.08 3.66 -48.03
N GLN A 352 18.09 3.17 -48.76
CA GLN A 352 19.13 3.80 -49.59
C GLN A 352 19.84 5.06 -49.09
#